data_AF-A0A7C5KS46-F1
#
_entry.id   AF-A0A7C5KS46-F1
#
_cell.length_a   1.000
_cell.length_b   1.000
_cell.length_c   1.000
_cell.angle_alpha   90.00
_cell.angle_beta   90.00
_cell.angle_gamma   90.00
#
_symmetry.space_group_name_H-M   'P 1'
#
loop_
_entity.id
_entity.type
_entity.pdbx_description
1 polymer ?
#
loop_
_entity_poly.entity_id
_entity_poly.type
_entity_poly.pdbx_seq_one_letter_code
_entity_poly.pdbx_strand_id
1 'polypeptide(L)'
;IEKRLNNETLRLDTGCLAAFTAGIDYDIEMTRGLKSMFFGGEGLFLATLRGTGTVWIQSLPFSRLTDRVIENAPSQGGRSQGEGSVLGGLGRLLDGD
;
A
#
# COMPACT_ATOMS: atom_id res chain seq x y z
N ILE A 1 -7.02 16.74 -1.13
CA ILE A 1 -6.78 17.55 -2.35
C ILE A 1 -8.05 17.52 -3.18
N GLU A 2 -8.59 18.68 -3.55
CA GLU A 2 -9.73 18.78 -4.48
C GLU A 2 -9.22 18.92 -5.92
N LYS A 3 -9.82 18.19 -6.86
CA LYS A 3 -9.54 18.28 -8.29
C LYS A 3 -10.86 18.36 -9.07
N ARG A 4 -10.97 19.32 -9.97
CA ARG A 4 -12.10 19.43 -10.91
C ARG A 4 -11.69 18.84 -12.26
N LEU A 5 -12.55 18.01 -12.83
CA LEU A 5 -12.40 17.43 -14.17
C LEU A 5 -13.41 18.11 -15.09
N ASN A 6 -13.00 18.40 -16.32
CA ASN A 6 -13.86 18.94 -17.39
C ASN A 6 -13.71 18.11 -18.66
N ASN A 7 -14.42 16.97 -18.74
CA ASN A 7 -14.24 15.92 -19.75
C ASN A 7 -12.81 15.39 -19.83
N GLU A 8 -12.17 15.28 -18.66
CA GLU A 8 -10.80 14.80 -18.52
C GLU A 8 -10.78 13.37 -17.96
N THR A 9 -9.62 12.74 -18.02
CA THR A 9 -9.35 11.47 -17.33
C THR A 9 -8.30 11.70 -16.25
N LEU A 10 -8.58 11.23 -15.03
CA LEU A 10 -7.67 11.21 -13.90
C LEU A 10 -7.38 9.76 -13.53
N ARG A 11 -6.11 9.39 -13.39
CA ARG A 11 -5.69 8.08 -12.87
C ARG A 11 -4.96 8.28 -11.54
N LEU A 12 -5.35 7.54 -10.52
CA LEU A 12 -4.71 7.58 -9.20
C LEU A 12 -4.78 6.23 -8.50
N ASP A 13 -3.99 6.07 -7.44
CA ASP A 13 -4.11 4.94 -6.54
C ASP A 13 -5.51 4.90 -5.91
N THR A 14 -6.11 3.70 -5.85
CA THR A 14 -7.47 3.53 -5.35
C THR A 14 -7.59 3.93 -3.87
N GLY A 15 -6.56 3.67 -3.06
CA GLY A 15 -6.53 4.07 -1.65
C GLY A 15 -6.47 5.58 -1.46
N CYS A 16 -6.01 6.33 -2.45
CA CYS A 16 -6.00 7.78 -2.42
C CYS A 16 -7.34 8.41 -2.82
N LEU A 17 -8.32 7.67 -3.32
CA LEU A 17 -9.63 8.24 -3.68
C LEU A 17 -10.52 8.40 -2.45
N ALA A 18 -10.88 9.63 -2.09
CA ALA A 18 -11.79 9.90 -0.96
C ALA A 18 -13.25 9.91 -1.39
N ALA A 19 -13.57 10.64 -2.45
CA ALA A 19 -14.93 10.82 -2.96
C ALA A 19 -14.90 11.44 -4.37
N PHE A 20 -16.02 11.37 -5.09
CA PHE A 20 -16.24 12.09 -6.34
C PHE A 20 -17.74 12.39 -6.55
N THR A 21 -18.06 13.37 -7.40
CA THR A 21 -19.44 13.74 -7.72
C THR A 21 -20.02 12.89 -8.86
N ALA A 22 -21.35 12.90 -9.01
CA ALA A 22 -22.00 12.38 -10.21
C ALA A 22 -21.44 13.04 -11.49
N GLY A 23 -21.54 12.33 -12.63
CA GLY A 23 -20.97 12.77 -13.91
C GLY A 23 -19.53 12.31 -14.15
N ILE A 24 -19.01 11.45 -13.26
CA ILE A 24 -17.70 10.80 -13.39
C ILE A 24 -17.89 9.28 -13.47
N ASP A 25 -17.41 8.71 -14.56
CA ASP A 25 -17.26 7.26 -14.75
C ASP A 25 -16.04 6.78 -13.96
N TYR A 26 -16.19 5.66 -13.25
CA TYR A 26 -15.18 5.08 -12.37
C TYR A 26 -14.90 3.63 -12.74
N ASP A 27 -13.62 3.29 -12.90
CA ASP A 27 -13.15 1.93 -13.14
C ASP A 27 -11.87 1.62 -12.34
N ILE A 28 -11.69 0.35 -11.96
CA ILE A 28 -10.52 -0.12 -11.22
C ILE A 28 -9.74 -1.13 -12.07
N GLU A 29 -8.51 -0.77 -12.41
CA GLU A 29 -7.58 -1.66 -13.09
C GLU A 29 -6.57 -2.22 -12.08
N MET A 30 -6.51 -3.55 -11.98
CA MET A 30 -5.45 -4.21 -11.22
C MET A 30 -4.17 -4.24 -12.09
N THR A 31 -3.13 -3.55 -11.66
CA THR A 31 -1.85 -3.57 -12.35
C THR A 31 -1.16 -4.92 -12.07
N ARG A 32 -1.33 -5.90 -12.96
CA ARG A 32 -0.66 -7.21 -12.82
C ARG A 32 0.84 -7.06 -13.10
N GLY A 33 1.69 -7.38 -12.12
CA GLY A 33 3.14 -7.52 -12.36
C GLY A 33 4.01 -7.47 -11.10
N LEU A 34 5.21 -8.05 -11.21
CA LEU A 34 6.29 -8.11 -10.19
C LEU A 34 6.67 -6.75 -9.58
N LYS A 35 6.34 -5.62 -10.24
CA LYS A 35 6.53 -4.27 -9.67
C LYS A 35 5.61 -3.96 -8.48
N SER A 36 4.47 -4.63 -8.34
CA SER A 36 3.60 -4.51 -7.15
C SER A 36 4.30 -5.02 -5.87
N MET A 37 5.23 -5.97 -6.00
CA MET A 37 6.02 -6.47 -4.87
C MET A 37 7.08 -5.46 -4.40
N PHE A 38 7.50 -4.51 -5.25
CA PHE A 38 8.47 -3.47 -4.89
C PHE A 38 7.88 -2.34 -4.02
N PHE A 39 6.56 -2.30 -3.84
CA PHE A 39 5.87 -1.38 -2.93
C PHE A 39 5.36 -2.11 -1.67
N GLY A 40 6.18 -2.96 -1.06
CA GLY A 40 5.83 -3.60 0.22
C GLY A 40 4.83 -4.75 0.13
N GLY A 41 4.49 -5.23 -1.08
CA GLY A 41 3.59 -6.37 -1.27
C GLY A 41 2.10 -6.01 -1.35
N GLU A 42 1.74 -4.73 -1.23
CA GLU A 42 0.39 -4.23 -1.47
C GLU A 42 0.15 -4.12 -2.99
N GLY A 43 -0.74 -4.94 -3.54
CA GLY A 43 -1.11 -4.84 -4.95
C GLY A 43 -1.52 -3.42 -5.34
N LEU A 44 -1.00 -2.89 -6.47
CA LEU A 44 -1.33 -1.54 -6.93
C LEU A 44 -2.65 -1.58 -7.74
N PHE A 45 -3.72 -1.12 -7.10
CA PHE A 45 -5.02 -0.89 -7.74
C PHE A 45 -5.10 0.54 -8.25
N LEU A 46 -5.21 0.72 -9.56
CA LEU A 46 -5.32 2.03 -10.16
C LEU A 46 -6.78 2.35 -10.47
N ALA A 47 -7.28 3.43 -9.89
CA ALA A 47 -8.58 3.98 -10.23
C ALA A 47 -8.46 4.91 -11.44
N THR A 48 -9.34 4.73 -12.42
CA THR A 48 -9.53 5.63 -13.56
C THR A 48 -10.86 6.35 -13.40
N LEU A 49 -10.82 7.69 -13.35
CA LEU A 49 -11.99 8.56 -13.29
C LEU A 49 -12.09 9.37 -14.58
N ARG A 50 -13.23 9.35 -15.26
CA ARG A 50 -13.44 10.10 -16.51
C ARG A 50 -14.76 10.85 -16.50
N GLY A 51 -14.75 12.11 -16.91
CA GLY A 51 -15.99 12.89 -17.06
C GLY A 51 -15.84 14.32 -16.58
N THR A 52 -16.95 14.91 -16.11
CA THR A 52 -17.00 16.28 -15.59
C THR A 52 -17.57 16.27 -14.18
N GLY A 53 -16.80 16.80 -13.23
CA GLY A 53 -17.17 16.76 -11.81
C GLY A 53 -16.02 17.11 -10.88
N THR A 54 -16.22 16.89 -9.58
CA THR A 54 -15.20 17.11 -8.55
C THR A 54 -14.74 15.78 -7.95
N VAL A 55 -13.43 15.65 -7.73
CA VAL A 55 -12.77 14.49 -7.13
C VAL A 55 -11.99 14.95 -5.91
N TRP A 56 -12.17 14.27 -4.78
CA TRP A 56 -11.40 14.49 -3.56
C TRP A 56 -10.41 13.35 -3.36
N ILE A 57 -9.14 13.72 -3.18
CA ILE A 57 -7.99 12.82 -3.12
C ILE A 57 -7.33 12.93 -1.74
N GLN A 58 -7.07 11.80 -1.10
CA GLN A 58 -6.27 11.66 0.12
C GLN A 58 -4.79 11.63 -0.25
N SER A 59 -3.96 12.34 0.51
CA SER A 59 -2.51 12.42 0.23
C SER A 59 -1.73 11.20 0.74
N LEU A 60 -2.23 10.56 1.80
CA LEU A 60 -1.55 9.49 2.50
C LEU A 60 -2.58 8.41 2.85
N PRO A 61 -2.78 7.41 1.97
CA PRO A 61 -3.77 6.38 2.20
C PRO A 61 -3.38 5.56 3.44
N PHE A 62 -4.38 4.99 4.11
CA PHE A 62 -4.20 4.30 5.39
C PHE A 62 -3.16 3.17 5.32
N SER A 63 -3.06 2.49 4.18
CA SER A 63 -2.09 1.42 3.96
C SER A 63 -0.64 1.93 4.04
N ARG A 64 -0.34 3.00 3.30
CA ARG A 64 0.95 3.73 3.37
C ARG A 64 1.23 4.31 4.74
N LEU A 65 0.20 4.75 5.47
CA LEU A 65 0.38 5.20 6.85
C LEU A 65 0.80 4.03 7.75
N THR A 66 0.13 2.89 7.61
CA THR A 66 0.42 1.67 8.38
C THR A 66 1.84 1.19 8.12
N ASP A 67 2.27 1.15 6.85
CA ASP A 67 3.65 0.81 6.49
C ASP A 67 4.66 1.72 7.18
N ARG A 68 4.45 3.04 7.11
CA ARG A 68 5.34 4.01 7.77
C ARG A 68 5.36 3.85 9.28
N VAL A 69 4.22 3.55 9.89
CA VAL A 69 4.13 3.28 11.33
C VAL A 69 4.90 2.02 11.67
N ILE A 70 4.78 0.94 10.90
CA ILE A 70 5.52 -0.32 11.12
C ILE A 70 7.03 -0.11 10.91
N GLU A 71 7.44 0.60 9.86
CA GLU A 71 8.84 0.91 9.56
C GLU A 71 9.51 1.74 10.66
N ASN A 72 8.75 2.62 11.33
CA ASN A 72 9.26 3.51 12.37
C ASN A 72 8.84 3.09 13.79
N ALA A 73 8.07 2.01 13.93
CA ALA A 73 7.71 1.48 15.22
C ALA A 73 9.01 0.98 15.89
N PRO A 74 9.30 1.39 17.13
CA PRO A 74 10.45 0.86 17.83
C PRO A 74 10.28 -0.67 17.90
N SER A 75 11.32 -1.40 17.51
CA SER A 75 11.44 -2.84 17.70
C SER A 75 11.60 -3.18 19.19
N GLN A 76 10.76 -2.61 20.05
CA GLN A 76 10.79 -2.82 21.47
C GLN A 76 9.90 -4.03 21.79
N GLY A 77 10.51 -5.21 21.69
CA GLY A 77 10.28 -6.24 22.71
C GLY A 77 9.15 -7.23 22.48
N GLY A 78 9.07 -7.83 21.29
CA GLY A 78 8.69 -9.24 21.23
C GLY A 78 9.92 -10.10 21.49
N ARG A 79 10.10 -10.60 22.73
CA ARG A 79 10.96 -11.78 22.95
C ARG A 79 10.39 -12.91 22.11
N SER A 80 10.84 -13.06 20.86
CA SER A 80 10.81 -14.38 20.22
C SER A 80 12.02 -15.14 20.75
N GLN A 81 11.83 -15.70 21.93
CA GLN A 81 12.60 -16.85 22.35
C GLN A 81 12.07 -18.01 21.49
N GLY A 82 12.81 -18.37 20.44
CA GLY A 82 12.58 -19.60 19.70
C GLY A 82 12.14 -19.42 18.25
N GLU A 83 13.02 -19.89 17.36
CA GLU A 83 12.70 -20.47 16.04
C GLU A 83 12.43 -19.51 14.88
N GLY A 84 13.44 -19.37 14.01
CA GLY A 84 13.22 -18.85 12.66
C GLY A 84 14.43 -18.23 11.96
N SER A 85 15.51 -17.92 12.67
CA SER A 85 16.70 -17.34 12.04
C SER A 85 17.70 -18.43 11.64
N VAL A 86 18.22 -18.37 10.42
CA VAL A 86 19.23 -19.28 9.84
C VAL A 86 20.48 -19.42 10.74
N LEU A 87 20.71 -18.42 11.61
CA LEU A 87 21.75 -18.40 12.64
C LEU A 87 21.46 -19.30 13.85
N GLY A 88 20.18 -19.52 14.19
CA GLY A 88 19.76 -20.42 15.28
C GLY A 88 19.84 -21.91 14.91
N GLY A 89 19.90 -22.22 13.60
CA GLY A 89 20.22 -23.57 13.11
C GLY A 89 21.73 -23.88 13.22
N LEU A 90 22.59 -22.90 12.95
CA LEU A 90 24.04 -23.04 13.09
C LEU A 90 24.49 -23.12 14.55
N GLY A 91 23.86 -22.36 15.45
CA GLY A 91 24.14 -22.42 16.89
C GLY A 91 23.87 -23.80 17.50
N ARG A 92 22.81 -24.49 17.05
CA ARG A 92 22.45 -25.84 17.54
C ARG A 92 23.38 -26.96 17.07
N LEU A 93 24.19 -26.72 16.02
CA LEU A 93 25.20 -27.66 15.53
C LEU A 93 26.58 -27.49 16.20
N LEU A 94 26.83 -26.33 16.81
CA LEU A 94 28.08 -26.03 17.52
C LEU A 94 27.97 -26.34 19.02
N ASP A 95 26.77 -26.30 19.58
CA ASP A 95 26.47 -26.44 21.02
C ASP A 95 25.94 -27.85 21.36
N GLY A 96 26.46 -28.86 20.66
CA GLY A 96 25.98 -30.25 20.69
C GLY A 96 25.82 -30.89 22.08
N ASP A 97 25.03 -31.96 22.12
CA ASP A 97 25.09 -33.00 23.17
C ASP A 97 26.54 -33.44 23.45
#